data_AF-A0AAN7F890-F1
#
_entry.id   AF-A0AAN7F890-F1
#
_cell.length_a   1.000
_cell.length_b   1.000
_cell.length_c   1.000
_cell.angle_alpha   90.00
_cell.angle_beta   90.00
_cell.angle_gamma   90.00
#
_symmetry.space_group_name_H-M   'P 1'
#
loop_
_entity.id
_entity.type
_entity.pdbx_description
1 polymer ?
#
loop_
_entity_poly.entity_id
_entity_poly.type
_entity_poly.pdbx_seq_one_letter_code
_entity_poly.pdbx_strand_id
1 'polypeptide(L)'
;MVPSSTSAKHKKSLLGVSPPHPHHYHHHQQQQQQQRHLLEAISLLLSRWNGLQMAIQNQWGGHDSLQKSHQLEIDIFSWFSQSKALLCVEDLENLLHECMLFSFNTEIEDGSIEEVAEQLMVMHEEYMHIIQ
;
A
#
# COMPACT_ATOMS: atom_id res chain seq x y z
N MET A 1 3.58 21.91 52.01
CA MET A 1 3.60 22.03 50.54
C MET A 1 5.01 21.75 50.05
N VAL A 2 5.19 20.69 49.28
CA VAL A 2 6.38 20.45 48.42
C VAL A 2 5.98 20.93 47.00
N PRO A 3 6.91 21.34 46.10
CA PRO A 3 7.95 20.43 45.61
C PRO A 3 9.37 21.00 45.53
N SER A 4 10.29 20.06 45.74
CA SER A 4 11.65 20.00 45.22
C SER A 4 11.70 20.17 43.71
N SER A 5 12.80 20.71 43.17
CA SER A 5 13.75 19.92 42.37
C SER A 5 14.84 20.82 41.78
N THR A 6 16.07 20.55 42.18
CA THR A 6 17.31 20.99 41.56
C THR A 6 17.52 20.20 40.27
N SER A 7 17.83 20.85 39.15
CA SER A 7 19.03 20.53 38.35
C SER A 7 19.09 21.39 37.10
N ALA A 8 20.22 22.05 36.93
CA ALA A 8 20.58 22.80 35.75
C ALA A 8 21.26 21.89 34.71
N LYS A 9 21.16 22.34 33.45
CA LYS A 9 22.04 22.04 32.31
C LYS A 9 21.78 20.68 31.63
N HIS A 10 21.31 20.75 30.39
CA HIS A 10 22.20 20.55 29.24
C HIS A 10 21.55 21.14 27.97
N LYS A 11 22.17 22.20 27.46
CA LYS A 11 21.99 22.65 26.08
C LYS A 11 22.53 21.54 25.18
N LYS A 12 21.66 20.80 24.49
CA LYS A 12 22.06 19.98 23.35
C LYS A 12 21.67 20.74 22.10
N SER A 13 22.59 21.57 21.62
CA SER A 13 22.61 21.99 20.23
C SER A 13 22.97 20.74 19.41
N LEU A 14 21.98 20.12 18.77
CA LEU A 14 22.22 19.20 17.68
C LEU A 14 21.61 19.82 16.42
N LEU A 15 22.51 20.33 15.57
CA LEU A 15 22.41 20.34 14.11
C LEU A 15 21.05 20.71 13.51
N GLY A 16 20.82 22.01 13.33
CA GLY A 16 20.79 22.58 11.97
C GLY A 16 19.84 22.00 10.92
N VAL A 17 18.67 21.48 11.28
CA VAL A 17 17.55 21.41 10.34
C VAL A 17 16.58 22.54 10.68
N SER A 18 16.63 23.62 9.90
CA SER A 18 15.59 24.66 9.94
C SER A 18 14.22 23.97 9.84
N PRO A 19 13.21 24.38 10.65
CA PRO A 19 11.86 23.90 10.48
C PRO A 19 11.44 24.11 9.01
N PRO A 20 10.90 23.11 8.32
CA PRO A 20 10.44 23.30 6.95
C PRO A 20 9.48 24.49 6.87
N HIS A 21 9.59 25.32 5.83
CA HIS A 21 8.67 26.43 5.63
C HIS A 21 7.20 25.93 5.62
N PRO A 22 6.21 26.75 6.04
CA PRO A 22 4.79 26.36 6.15
C PRO A 22 4.21 25.67 4.90
N HIS A 23 4.71 25.99 3.72
CA HIS A 23 4.30 25.36 2.46
C HIS A 23 4.78 23.90 2.32
N HIS A 24 5.87 23.48 2.95
CA HIS A 24 6.35 22.09 2.89
C HIS A 24 5.52 21.13 3.75
N TYR A 25 4.90 21.59 4.84
CA TYR A 25 4.06 20.73 5.69
C TYR A 25 2.79 20.27 4.97
N HIS A 26 2.13 21.17 4.26
CA HIS A 26 0.87 20.87 3.58
C HIS A 26 1.04 19.85 2.44
N HIS A 27 2.08 20.01 1.60
CA HIS A 27 2.34 19.06 0.51
C HIS A 27 2.72 17.66 1.02
N HIS A 28 3.54 17.58 2.08
CA HIS A 28 3.95 16.30 2.63
C HIS A 28 2.79 15.57 3.32
N GLN A 29 1.91 16.30 4.02
CA GLN A 29 0.72 15.72 4.64
C GLN A 29 -0.31 15.25 3.58
N GLN A 30 -0.49 16.03 2.52
CA GLN A 30 -1.41 15.68 1.43
C GLN A 30 -0.92 14.43 0.69
N GLN A 31 0.38 14.34 0.37
CA GLN A 31 0.98 13.16 -0.24
C GLN A 31 0.85 11.91 0.65
N GLN A 32 1.12 12.02 1.95
CA GLN A 32 0.93 10.90 2.89
C GLN A 32 -0.53 10.47 3.01
N GLN A 33 -1.48 11.41 2.98
CA GLN A 33 -2.90 11.08 3.06
C GLN A 33 -3.40 10.38 1.79
N GLN A 34 -2.96 10.85 0.63
CA GLN A 34 -3.23 10.20 -0.66
C GLN A 34 -2.67 8.77 -0.69
N GLN A 35 -1.42 8.56 -0.26
CA GLN A 35 -0.83 7.22 -0.18
C GLN A 35 -1.65 6.27 0.71
N ARG A 36 -2.15 6.77 1.85
CA ARG A 36 -3.03 5.98 2.73
C ARG A 36 -4.35 5.63 2.05
N HIS A 37 -4.95 6.56 1.32
CA HIS A 37 -6.19 6.29 0.58
C HIS A 37 -5.99 5.22 -0.49
N LEU A 38 -4.87 5.26 -1.25
CA LEU A 38 -4.57 4.25 -2.25
C LEU A 38 -4.42 2.86 -1.61
N LEU A 39 -3.67 2.76 -0.51
CA LEU A 39 -3.52 1.51 0.25
C LEU A 39 -4.86 0.96 0.75
N GLU A 40 -5.70 1.82 1.35
CA GLU A 40 -7.02 1.44 1.84
C GLU A 40 -7.92 0.95 0.70
N ALA A 41 -7.85 1.61 -0.46
CA ALA A 41 -8.62 1.23 -1.63
C ALA A 41 -8.16 -0.11 -2.21
N ILE A 42 -6.84 -0.36 -2.29
CA ILE A 42 -6.28 -1.66 -2.69
C ILE A 42 -6.76 -2.77 -1.75
N SER A 43 -6.62 -2.57 -0.43
CA SER A 43 -7.05 -3.54 0.57
C SER A 43 -8.55 -3.84 0.47
N LEU A 44 -9.38 -2.81 0.28
CA LEU A 44 -10.82 -2.98 0.10
C LEU A 44 -11.15 -3.79 -1.16
N LEU A 45 -10.49 -3.54 -2.28
CA LEU A 45 -10.72 -4.30 -3.51
C LEU A 45 -10.33 -5.78 -3.34
N LEU A 46 -9.14 -6.05 -2.78
CA LEU A 46 -8.68 -7.42 -2.52
C LEU A 46 -9.58 -8.16 -1.51
N SER A 47 -10.12 -7.44 -0.51
CA SER A 47 -11.08 -8.01 0.45
C SER A 47 -12.38 -8.51 -0.21
N ARG A 48 -12.70 -7.99 -1.40
CA ARG A 48 -13.91 -8.33 -2.17
C ARG A 48 -13.64 -9.34 -3.28
N TRP A 49 -12.37 -9.62 -3.58
CA TRP A 49 -12.01 -10.60 -4.59
C TRP A 49 -12.23 -12.02 -4.07
N ASN A 50 -13.29 -12.68 -4.55
CA ASN A 50 -13.74 -13.96 -4.02
C ASN A 50 -12.65 -15.06 -4.11
N GLY A 51 -11.91 -15.14 -5.20
CA GLY A 51 -10.83 -16.13 -5.37
C GLY A 51 -9.75 -16.01 -4.29
N LEU A 52 -9.32 -14.79 -3.99
CA LEU A 52 -8.38 -14.51 -2.90
C LEU A 52 -8.97 -14.82 -1.53
N GLN A 53 -10.24 -14.44 -1.28
CA GLN A 53 -10.90 -14.74 0.00
C GLN A 53 -11.03 -16.24 0.23
N MET A 54 -11.35 -17.02 -0.80
CA MET A 54 -11.36 -18.47 -0.73
C MET A 54 -9.96 -19.03 -0.40
N ALA A 55 -8.91 -18.51 -1.04
CA ALA A 55 -7.55 -18.93 -0.77
C ALA A 55 -7.10 -18.66 0.67
N ILE A 56 -7.48 -17.50 1.22
CA ILE A 56 -7.20 -17.14 2.62
C ILE A 56 -7.97 -18.04 3.58
N GLN A 57 -9.28 -18.18 3.40
CA GLN A 57 -10.14 -18.95 4.30
C GLN A 57 -9.76 -20.42 4.36
N ASN A 58 -9.40 -21.00 3.21
CA ASN A 58 -9.00 -22.40 3.11
C ASN A 58 -7.50 -22.62 3.34
N GLN A 59 -6.73 -21.57 3.64
CA GLN A 59 -5.29 -21.63 3.86
C GLN A 59 -4.56 -22.32 2.70
N TRP A 60 -4.94 -22.04 1.44
CA TRP A 60 -4.31 -22.68 0.28
C TRP A 60 -2.83 -22.31 0.17
N GLY A 61 -2.45 -21.10 0.60
CA GLY A 61 -1.06 -20.69 0.78
C GLY A 61 -0.41 -21.16 2.09
N GLY A 62 -1.11 -21.90 2.94
CA GLY A 62 -0.66 -22.24 4.30
C GLY A 62 -1.27 -21.34 5.39
N HIS A 63 -0.84 -21.57 6.64
CA HIS A 63 -1.41 -20.90 7.81
C HIS A 63 -1.16 -19.38 7.82
N ASP A 64 -0.20 -18.93 7.01
CA ASP A 64 0.18 -17.54 6.80
C ASP A 64 -0.51 -16.88 5.60
N SER A 65 -1.56 -17.50 5.04
CA SER A 65 -2.29 -16.96 3.86
C SER A 65 -2.83 -15.54 4.09
N LEU A 66 -3.24 -15.21 5.31
CA LEU A 66 -3.67 -13.84 5.64
C LEU A 66 -2.49 -12.85 5.56
N GLN A 67 -1.33 -13.23 6.08
CA GLN A 67 -0.11 -12.42 6.02
C GLN A 67 0.35 -12.23 4.56
N LYS A 68 0.23 -13.28 3.73
CA LYS A 68 0.49 -13.20 2.29
C LYS A 68 -0.45 -12.23 1.57
N SER A 69 -1.72 -12.16 1.99
CA SER A 69 -2.66 -11.17 1.45
C SER A 69 -2.22 -9.75 1.76
N HIS A 70 -1.78 -9.47 2.99
CA HIS A 70 -1.23 -8.15 3.32
C HIS A 70 0.07 -7.86 2.57
N GLN A 71 0.90 -8.87 2.30
CA GLN A 71 2.09 -8.69 1.48
C GLN A 71 1.74 -8.33 0.04
N LEU A 72 0.72 -8.97 -0.54
CA LEU A 72 0.20 -8.64 -1.87
C LEU A 72 -0.27 -7.19 -1.96
N GLU A 73 -0.97 -6.67 -0.93
CA GLU A 73 -1.35 -5.25 -0.87
C GLU A 73 -0.14 -4.32 -0.96
N ILE A 74 0.92 -4.64 -0.21
CA ILE A 74 2.18 -3.87 -0.19
C ILE A 74 2.89 -3.95 -1.54
N ASP A 75 2.91 -5.13 -2.16
CA ASP A 75 3.58 -5.37 -3.44
C ASP A 75 2.90 -4.59 -4.56
N ILE A 76 1.56 -4.60 -4.62
CA ILE A 76 0.77 -3.81 -5.58
C ILE A 76 1.00 -2.31 -5.37
N PHE A 77 0.94 -1.83 -4.12
CA PHE A 77 1.19 -0.42 -3.83
C PHE A 77 2.62 0.01 -4.21
N SER A 78 3.60 -0.84 -3.94
CA SER A 78 4.99 -0.61 -4.30
C SER A 78 5.17 -0.59 -5.82
N TRP A 79 4.51 -1.49 -6.54
CA TRP A 79 4.51 -1.52 -8.00
C TRP A 79 3.95 -0.23 -8.61
N PHE A 80 2.84 0.29 -8.09
CA PHE A 80 2.32 1.61 -8.46
C PHE A 80 3.32 2.73 -8.18
N SER A 81 3.98 2.69 -7.02
CA SER A 81 4.87 3.77 -6.57
C SER A 81 6.23 3.82 -7.28
N GLN A 82 6.73 2.69 -7.78
CA GLN A 82 8.06 2.58 -8.39
C GLN A 82 8.05 2.83 -9.90
N SER A 83 6.90 2.69 -10.54
CA SER A 83 6.78 2.75 -11.98
C SER A 83 6.86 4.17 -12.51
N LYS A 84 8.03 4.52 -13.04
CA LYS A 84 8.26 5.76 -13.81
C LYS A 84 7.83 5.64 -15.28
N ALA A 85 7.40 4.45 -15.69
CA ALA A 85 6.93 4.12 -17.04
C ALA A 85 5.40 4.01 -17.06
N LEU A 86 4.82 3.98 -18.26
CA LEU A 86 3.41 3.66 -18.44
C LEU A 86 3.13 2.28 -17.85
N LEU A 87 2.26 2.23 -16.86
CA LEU A 87 1.79 0.99 -16.26
C LEU A 87 0.92 0.24 -17.29
N CYS A 88 1.19 -1.04 -17.48
CA CYS A 88 0.37 -1.91 -18.32
C CYS A 88 -0.51 -2.79 -17.43
N VAL A 89 -1.78 -2.95 -17.80
CA VAL A 89 -2.70 -3.85 -17.09
C VAL A 89 -2.21 -5.30 -17.16
N GLU A 90 -1.64 -5.72 -18.30
CA GLU A 90 -1.08 -7.06 -18.51
C GLU A 90 0.05 -7.40 -17.52
N ASP A 91 0.86 -6.41 -17.12
CA ASP A 91 1.91 -6.62 -16.12
C ASP A 91 1.32 -6.81 -14.71
N LEU A 92 0.22 -6.13 -14.41
CA LEU A 92 -0.49 -6.28 -13.14
C LEU A 92 -1.26 -7.61 -13.08
N GLU A 93 -1.90 -8.01 -14.17
CA GLU A 93 -2.52 -9.33 -14.32
C GLU A 93 -1.50 -10.44 -14.05
N ASN A 94 -0.31 -10.34 -14.67
CA ASN A 94 0.77 -11.28 -14.42
C ASN A 94 1.20 -11.30 -12.95
N LEU A 95 1.34 -10.12 -12.31
CA LEU A 95 1.67 -10.05 -10.88
C LEU A 95 0.62 -10.77 -10.01
N LEU A 96 -0.66 -10.53 -10.28
CA LEU A 96 -1.77 -11.16 -9.55
C LEU A 96 -1.79 -12.66 -9.79
N HIS A 97 -1.66 -13.09 -11.04
CA HIS A 97 -1.61 -14.50 -11.43
C HIS A 97 -0.46 -15.24 -10.73
N GLU A 98 0.76 -14.72 -10.78
CA GLU A 98 1.91 -15.35 -10.12
C GLU A 98 1.77 -15.36 -8.60
N CYS A 99 1.12 -14.35 -8.02
CA CYS A 99 0.83 -14.36 -6.59
C CYS A 99 -0.14 -15.49 -6.23
N MET A 100 -1.25 -15.63 -6.98
CA MET A 100 -2.23 -16.69 -6.74
C MET A 100 -1.59 -18.07 -6.91
N LEU A 101 -0.78 -18.25 -7.95
CA LEU A 101 -0.12 -19.50 -8.26
C LEU A 101 0.93 -19.87 -7.21
N PHE A 102 1.90 -18.99 -6.93
CA PHE A 102 3.04 -19.33 -6.10
C PHE A 102 2.84 -19.08 -4.60
N SER A 103 2.08 -18.05 -4.22
CA SER A 103 1.88 -17.71 -2.80
C SER A 103 0.67 -18.41 -2.22
N PHE A 104 -0.42 -18.52 -3.00
CA PHE A 104 -1.69 -19.09 -2.58
C PHE A 104 -1.95 -20.50 -3.12
N ASN A 105 -1.05 -21.05 -3.96
CA ASN A 105 -1.15 -22.42 -4.49
C ASN A 105 -2.51 -22.68 -5.18
N THR A 106 -2.99 -21.69 -5.95
CA THR A 106 -4.22 -21.82 -6.73
C THR A 106 -4.08 -21.12 -8.07
N GLU A 107 -4.69 -21.72 -9.08
CA GLU A 107 -4.90 -21.12 -10.39
C GLU A 107 -6.34 -20.59 -10.43
N ILE A 108 -6.53 -19.38 -10.96
CA ILE A 108 -7.85 -18.75 -11.11
C ILE A 108 -8.06 -18.52 -12.60
N GLU A 109 -9.08 -19.16 -13.17
CA GLU A 109 -9.41 -19.11 -14.60
C GLU A 109 -10.84 -18.57 -14.85
N ASP A 110 -11.44 -17.91 -13.85
CA ASP A 110 -12.80 -17.39 -13.93
C ASP A 110 -12.89 -15.97 -14.51
N GLY A 111 -11.77 -15.39 -14.94
CA GLY A 111 -11.66 -14.02 -15.45
C GLY A 111 -11.52 -12.95 -14.36
N SER A 112 -11.52 -13.32 -13.08
CA SER A 112 -11.49 -12.34 -11.99
C SER A 112 -10.11 -11.70 -11.77
N ILE A 113 -9.02 -12.29 -12.27
CA ILE A 113 -7.69 -11.69 -12.21
C ILE A 113 -7.66 -10.41 -13.06
N GLU A 114 -8.17 -10.52 -14.28
CA GLU A 114 -8.28 -9.46 -15.27
C GLU A 114 -9.19 -8.34 -14.75
N GLU A 115 -10.38 -8.68 -14.24
CA GLU A 115 -11.30 -7.71 -13.65
C GLU A 115 -10.70 -6.95 -12.46
N VAL A 116 -9.91 -7.63 -11.60
CA VAL A 116 -9.24 -6.99 -10.46
C VAL A 116 -8.10 -6.10 -10.92
N ALA A 117 -7.31 -6.54 -11.90
CA ALA A 117 -6.24 -5.74 -12.48
C ALA A 117 -6.77 -4.44 -13.12
N GLU A 118 -7.85 -4.53 -13.91
CA GLU A 118 -8.50 -3.36 -14.50
C GLU A 118 -8.99 -2.38 -13.43
N GLN A 119 -9.66 -2.87 -12.38
CA GLN A 119 -10.14 -2.02 -11.28
C GLN A 119 -8.98 -1.32 -10.54
N LEU A 120 -7.90 -2.05 -10.27
CA LEU A 120 -6.69 -1.48 -9.66
C LEU A 120 -6.07 -0.39 -10.54
N MET A 121 -6.03 -0.60 -11.86
CA MET A 121 -5.53 0.40 -12.81
C MET A 121 -6.40 1.67 -12.84
N VAL A 122 -7.73 1.52 -12.89
CA VAL A 122 -8.66 2.66 -12.81
C VAL A 122 -8.46 3.44 -11.51
N MET A 123 -8.35 2.76 -10.37
CA MET A 123 -8.11 3.40 -9.08
C MET A 123 -6.78 4.18 -9.06
N HIS A 124 -5.74 3.65 -9.70
CA HIS A 124 -4.46 4.35 -9.83
C HIS A 124 -4.52 5.54 -10.80
N GLU A 125 -5.27 5.44 -11.90
CA GLU A 125 -5.48 6.58 -12.82
C GLU A 125 -6.23 7.73 -12.15
N GLU A 126 -7.31 7.42 -11.43
CA GLU A 126 -8.04 8.40 -10.61
C GLU A 126 -7.11 9.04 -9.57
N TYR A 127 -6.23 8.25 -8.95
CA TYR A 127 -5.20 8.73 -8.04
C TYR A 127 -4.23 9.70 -8.71
N MET A 128 -3.72 9.38 -9.91
CA MET A 128 -2.77 10.22 -10.65
C MET A 128 -3.41 11.51 -11.17
N HIS A 129 -4.69 11.49 -11.58
CA HIS A 129 -5.39 12.66 -12.10
C HIS A 129 -5.74 13.70 -11.03
N ILE A 130 -5.81 13.31 -9.75
CA ILE A 130 -5.97 14.24 -8.64
C ILE A 130 -4.67 15.06 -8.36
N ILE A 131 -3.54 14.66 -8.96
CA ILE A 131 -2.21 15.25 -8.72
C ILE A 131 -1.75 16.20 -9.88
N GLN A 132 -2.59 16.43 -10.90
CA GLN A 132 -2.37 17.45 -11.94
C GLN A 132 -3.11 18.75 -11.64
#